data_AF-A0A0N1L7U4-F1
#
_entry.id   AF-A0A0N1L7U4-F1
#
_cell.length_a   1.000
_cell.length_b   1.000
_cell.length_c   1.000
_cell.angle_alpha   90.00
_cell.angle_beta   90.00
_cell.angle_gamma   90.00
#
_symmetry.space_group_name_H-M   'P 1'
#
loop_
_entity.id
_entity.type
_entity.pdbx_description
1 polymer ?
#
loop_
_entity_poly.entity_id
_entity_poly.type
_entity_poly.pdbx_seq_one_letter_code
_entity_poly.pdbx_strand_id
1 'polypeptide(L)'
;MQAELRAITTDDGIPLSDVIPTTAEFCIHVRALIGSVGSEDFSDYYFDVCSVAWLIKEVEKHSSLWSGRKLIVLRFDPQEVETQLRKRLRHATGENWRSELGDFVRSGEGW
;
A
#
# COMPACT_ATOMS: atom_id res chain seq x y z
N MET A 1 5.90 -10.34 -17.79
CA MET A 1 5.46 -8.94 -17.64
C MET A 1 5.89 -8.47 -16.25
N GLN A 2 6.48 -7.28 -16.15
CA GLN A 2 6.91 -6.67 -14.88
C GLN A 2 5.91 -5.58 -14.50
N ALA A 3 5.51 -5.51 -13.22
CA ALA A 3 4.63 -4.46 -12.72
C ALA A 3 5.39 -3.13 -12.58
N GLU A 4 4.73 -2.03 -12.93
CA GLU A 4 5.22 -0.67 -12.89
C GLU A 4 4.29 0.20 -12.05
N LEU A 5 4.88 0.99 -11.15
CA LEU A 5 4.19 2.00 -10.37
C LEU A 5 4.09 3.31 -11.17
N ARG A 6 2.87 3.78 -11.40
CA ARG A 6 2.59 5.03 -12.13
C ARG A 6 2.36 6.23 -11.22
N ALA A 7 1.59 6.04 -10.15
CA ALA A 7 1.24 7.12 -9.23
C ALA A 7 1.00 6.57 -7.83
N ILE A 8 1.23 7.43 -6.82
CA ILE A 8 0.84 7.16 -5.44
C ILE A 8 0.13 8.40 -4.89
N THR A 9 -1.09 8.19 -4.40
CA THR A 9 -1.93 9.25 -3.82
C THR A 9 -2.56 8.77 -2.52
N THR A 10 -3.12 9.69 -1.74
CA THR A 10 -4.13 9.35 -0.73
C THR A 10 -5.45 8.99 -1.41
N ASP A 11 -6.42 8.54 -0.62
CA ASP A 11 -7.79 8.27 -1.10
C ASP A 11 -8.48 9.54 -1.63
N ASP A 12 -8.15 10.70 -1.06
CA ASP A 12 -8.61 12.02 -1.50
C ASP A 12 -7.88 12.53 -2.77
N GLY A 13 -6.99 11.72 -3.35
CA GLY A 13 -6.24 12.08 -4.56
C GLY A 13 -5.04 13.01 -4.34
N ILE A 14 -4.63 13.22 -3.09
CA ILE A 14 -3.45 14.05 -2.76
C ILE A 14 -2.18 13.25 -3.10
N PRO A 15 -1.22 13.78 -3.88
CA PRO A 15 0.05 13.10 -4.12
C PRO A 15 0.74 12.76 -2.80
N LEU A 16 1.29 11.55 -2.68
CA LEU A 16 1.91 11.11 -1.42
C LEU A 16 3.07 12.03 -0.99
N SER A 17 3.76 12.66 -1.95
CA SER A 17 4.82 13.65 -1.73
C SER A 17 4.36 14.88 -0.94
N ASP A 18 3.07 15.21 -1.02
CA ASP A 18 2.49 16.43 -0.47
C ASP A 18 1.82 16.17 0.89
N VAL A 19 1.81 14.91 1.33
CA VAL A 19 1.25 14.51 2.61
C VAL A 19 2.23 14.81 3.73
N ILE A 20 1.76 15.56 4.73
CA ILE A 20 2.51 15.86 5.94
C ILE A 20 1.66 15.40 7.13
N PRO A 21 2.00 14.27 7.78
CA PRO A 21 1.31 13.86 8.99
C PRO A 21 1.45 14.93 10.08
N THR A 22 0.34 15.29 10.71
CA THR A 22 0.31 16.31 11.78
C THR A 22 0.85 15.79 13.10
N THR A 23 0.91 14.47 13.30
CA THR A 23 1.42 13.85 14.52
C THR A 23 2.30 12.64 14.19
N ALA A 24 3.08 12.19 15.18
CA ALA A 24 3.86 10.95 15.06
C ALA A 24 2.98 9.68 15.04
N GLU A 25 1.73 9.77 15.47
CA GLU A 25 0.73 8.70 15.42
C GLU A 25 -0.14 8.88 14.17
N PHE A 26 0.15 8.14 13.10
CA PHE A 26 -0.61 8.24 11.85
C PHE A 26 -0.82 6.88 11.19
N CYS A 27 -1.88 6.78 10.40
CA CYS A 27 -2.13 5.66 9.50
C CYS A 27 -2.89 6.22 8.29
N ILE A 28 -2.18 6.33 7.17
CA ILE A 28 -2.64 7.01 5.96
C ILE A 28 -3.11 5.95 4.97
N HIS A 29 -4.33 6.09 4.47
CA HIS A 29 -4.82 5.25 3.38
C HIS A 29 -4.23 5.72 2.05
N VAL A 30 -3.56 4.80 1.35
CA VAL A 30 -2.80 5.09 0.14
C VAL A 30 -3.33 4.27 -1.02
N ARG A 31 -3.51 4.96 -2.14
CA ARG A 31 -3.85 4.40 -3.45
C ARG A 31 -2.60 4.44 -4.32
N ALA A 32 -2.19 3.28 -4.81
CA ALA A 32 -1.17 3.15 -5.83
C ALA A 32 -1.80 2.74 -7.16
N LEU A 33 -1.44 3.43 -8.22
CA LEU A 33 -1.82 3.05 -9.59
C LEU A 33 -0.71 2.21 -10.20
N ILE A 34 -1.00 0.94 -10.49
CA ILE A 34 -0.03 -0.04 -10.97
C ILE A 34 -0.48 -0.61 -12.31
N GLY A 35 0.43 -0.71 -13.27
CA GLY A 35 0.18 -1.36 -14.55
C GLY A 35 1.33 -2.27 -14.95
N SER A 36 1.20 -2.91 -16.12
CA SER A 36 2.35 -3.60 -16.73
C SER A 36 3.25 -2.57 -17.43
N VAL A 37 4.57 -2.79 -17.40
CA VAL A 37 5.53 -1.98 -18.16
C VAL A 37 5.09 -1.87 -19.62
N GLY A 38 4.89 -0.64 -20.10
CA GLY A 38 4.49 -0.35 -21.49
C GLY A 38 3.00 -0.51 -21.79
N SER A 39 2.16 -0.89 -20.82
CA SER A 39 0.70 -0.94 -20.98
C SER A 39 0.04 0.38 -20.56
N GLU A 40 -1.12 0.67 -21.17
CA GLU A 40 -2.08 1.70 -20.75
C GLU A 40 -3.10 1.17 -19.73
N ASP A 41 -3.12 -0.15 -19.49
CA ASP A 41 -3.99 -0.77 -18.50
C ASP A 41 -3.39 -0.64 -17.10
N PHE A 42 -4.13 0.07 -16.24
CA PHE A 42 -3.76 0.31 -14.85
C PHE A 42 -4.81 -0.21 -13.89
N SER A 43 -4.38 -0.44 -12.65
CA SER A 43 -5.20 -0.96 -11.58
C SER A 43 -4.90 -0.25 -10.29
N ASP A 44 -5.95 0.02 -9.55
CA ASP A 44 -5.84 0.56 -8.21
C ASP A 44 -5.42 -0.53 -7.23
N TYR A 45 -4.45 -0.19 -6.40
CA TYR A 45 -3.99 -1.01 -5.30
C TYR A 45 -3.97 -0.17 -4.03
N TYR A 46 -4.73 -0.62 -3.03
CA TYR A 46 -4.90 0.09 -1.78
C TYR A 46 -4.09 -0.55 -0.66
N PHE A 47 -3.42 0.28 0.14
CA PHE A 47 -2.68 -0.14 1.31
C PHE A 47 -2.59 1.02 2.32
N ASP A 48 -2.22 0.73 3.55
CA ASP A 48 -2.05 1.75 4.58
C ASP A 48 -0.57 1.96 4.89
N VAL A 49 -0.17 3.21 5.13
CA VAL A 49 1.15 3.56 5.68
C VAL A 49 0.96 4.06 7.09
N CYS A 50 1.40 3.28 8.08
CA CYS A 50 1.12 3.56 9.48
C CYS A 50 2.41 3.66 10.28
N SER A 51 2.43 4.58 11.24
CA SER A 51 3.59 4.75 12.10
C SER A 51 3.67 3.64 13.14
N VAL A 52 4.89 3.39 13.65
CA VAL A 52 5.08 2.51 14.80
C VAL A 52 4.27 2.99 16.03
N ALA A 53 4.18 4.31 16.23
CA ALA A 53 3.38 4.88 17.33
C ALA A 53 1.88 4.55 17.20
N TRP A 54 1.34 4.59 15.97
CA TRP A 54 -0.02 4.14 15.71
C TRP A 54 -0.20 2.66 16.00
N LEU A 55 0.76 1.81 15.56
CA LEU A 55 0.70 0.37 15.79
C LEU A 55 0.68 0.03 17.27
N ILE A 56 1.57 0.64 18.07
CA ILE A 56 1.64 0.41 19.52
C ILE A 56 0.28 0.72 20.17
N LYS A 57 -0.28 1.90 19.89
CA LYS A 57 -1.56 2.32 20.49
C LYS A 57 -2.72 1.41 20.10
N GLU A 58 -2.78 0.97 18.85
CA GLU A 58 -3.83 0.06 18.39
C GLU A 58 -3.70 -1.33 19.01
N VAL A 59 -2.47 -1.85 19.18
CA VAL A 59 -2.24 -3.12 19.90
C VAL A 59 -2.55 -2.99 21.39
N GLU A 60 -2.19 -1.88 22.04
CA GLU A 60 -2.56 -1.62 23.44
C GLU A 60 -4.08 -1.62 23.64
N LYS A 61 -4.81 -1.06 22.66
CA LYS A 61 -6.27 -0.98 22.69
C LYS A 61 -6.97 -2.31 22.40
N HIS A 62 -6.44 -3.12 21.47
CA HIS A 62 -7.12 -4.30 20.95
C HIS A 62 -6.43 -5.64 21.29
N SER A 63 -5.29 -5.61 21.98
CA SER A 63 -4.41 -6.75 22.34
C SER A 63 -3.81 -7.53 21.16
N SER A 64 -4.39 -7.43 19.97
CA SER A 64 -3.89 -8.03 18.73
C SER A 64 -4.47 -7.30 17.52
N LEU A 65 -3.77 -7.35 16.39
CA LEU A 65 -4.21 -6.74 15.14
C LEU A 65 -3.98 -7.69 13.96
N TRP A 66 -4.97 -7.76 13.07
CA TRP A 66 -4.77 -8.32 11.75
C TRP A 66 -4.07 -7.32 10.85
N SER A 67 -2.82 -7.62 10.49
CA SER A 67 -2.02 -6.78 9.61
C SER A 67 -2.23 -7.23 8.15
N GLY A 68 -3.23 -6.65 7.49
CA GLY A 68 -3.46 -6.85 6.05
C GLY A 68 -2.40 -6.15 5.19
N ARG A 69 -2.82 -5.19 4.36
CA ARG A 69 -1.94 -4.41 3.49
C ARG A 69 -1.41 -3.16 4.21
N LYS A 70 -0.67 -3.33 5.30
CA LYS A 70 -0.08 -2.20 6.05
C LYS A 70 1.44 -2.17 5.90
N LEU A 71 1.98 -1.01 5.59
CA LEU A 71 3.40 -0.70 5.66
C LEU A 71 3.65 0.07 6.95
N ILE A 72 4.37 -0.55 7.89
CA ILE A 72 4.72 0.08 9.16
C ILE A 72 6.05 0.82 9.01
N VAL A 73 6.05 2.12 9.34
CA VAL A 73 7.21 3.01 9.20
C VAL A 73 7.53 3.71 10.52
N LEU A 74 8.81 4.02 10.75
CA LEU A 74 9.21 4.80 11.92
C LEU A 74 8.84 6.29 11.77
N ARG A 75 9.01 6.83 10.56
CA ARG A 75 8.67 8.20 10.17
C ARG A 75 8.05 8.17 8.77
N PHE A 76 7.21 9.14 8.48
CA PHE A 76 6.68 9.28 7.13
C PHE A 76 7.76 9.84 6.21
N ASP A 77 8.09 9.07 5.17
CA ASP A 77 8.94 9.49 4.07
C ASP A 77 8.29 8.96 2.77
N PRO A 78 7.73 9.84 1.93
CA PRO A 78 7.03 9.42 0.72
C PRO A 78 7.98 8.73 -0.28
N GLN A 79 9.26 9.11 -0.31
CA GLN A 79 10.25 8.49 -1.19
C GLN A 79 10.59 7.07 -0.73
N GLU A 80 10.69 6.86 0.57
CA GLU A 80 10.91 5.52 1.13
C GLU A 80 9.68 4.62 0.91
N VAL A 81 8.46 5.15 1.08
CA VAL A 81 7.22 4.41 0.79
C VAL A 81 7.20 3.95 -0.68
N GLU A 82 7.49 4.86 -1.60
CA GLU A 82 7.57 4.53 -3.03
C GLU A 82 8.65 3.47 -3.29
N THR A 83 9.82 3.62 -2.68
CA THR A 83 10.93 2.68 -2.82
C THR A 83 10.55 1.28 -2.35
N GLN A 84 9.86 1.18 -1.19
CA GLN A 84 9.39 -0.09 -0.67
C GLN A 84 8.31 -0.72 -1.55
N LEU A 85 7.39 0.09 -2.09
CA LEU A 85 6.38 -0.38 -3.02
C LEU A 85 7.03 -0.91 -4.32
N ARG A 86 7.95 -0.16 -4.92
CA ARG A 86 8.71 -0.61 -6.10
C ARG A 86 9.50 -1.88 -5.83
N LYS A 87 10.12 -2.01 -4.65
CA LYS A 87 10.79 -3.26 -4.23
C LYS A 87 9.80 -4.43 -4.23
N ARG A 88 8.60 -4.25 -3.68
CA ARG A 88 7.56 -5.28 -3.66
C ARG A 88 7.09 -5.65 -5.07
N LEU A 89 6.87 -4.66 -5.94
CA LEU A 89 6.44 -4.87 -7.33
C LEU A 89 7.47 -5.60 -8.19
N ARG A 90 8.77 -5.44 -7.94
CA ARG A 90 9.80 -6.20 -8.67
C ARG A 90 9.73 -7.70 -8.43
N HIS A 91 9.27 -8.12 -7.25
CA HIS A 91 9.12 -9.52 -6.92
C HIS A 91 7.79 -10.08 -7.47
N ALA A 92 6.80 -9.21 -7.69
CA ALA A 92 5.54 -9.53 -8.30
C ALA A 92 5.69 -9.80 -9.81
N THR A 93 5.67 -11.07 -10.21
CA THR A 93 5.89 -11.47 -11.61
C THR A 93 4.61 -12.01 -12.26
N GLY A 94 4.39 -11.65 -13.53
CA GLY A 94 3.27 -12.19 -14.32
C GLY A 94 1.93 -11.47 -14.14
N GLU A 95 0.84 -12.06 -14.64
CA GLU A 95 -0.52 -11.50 -14.59
C GLU A 95 -1.11 -11.46 -13.17
N ASN A 96 -0.51 -12.19 -12.23
CA ASN A 96 -0.98 -12.34 -10.85
C ASN A 96 -0.27 -11.43 -9.83
N TRP A 97 0.33 -10.32 -10.28
CA TRP A 97 1.01 -9.37 -9.37
C TRP A 97 0.10 -8.90 -8.22
N ARG A 98 -1.22 -8.82 -8.46
CA ARG A 98 -2.22 -8.53 -7.43
C ARG A 98 -2.22 -9.58 -6.31
N SER A 99 -2.17 -10.87 -6.66
CA SER A 99 -2.13 -11.96 -5.67
C SER A 99 -0.86 -11.90 -4.82
N GLU A 100 0.28 -11.54 -5.40
CA GLU A 100 1.54 -11.39 -4.67
C GLU A 100 1.57 -10.15 -3.74
N LEU A 101 0.78 -9.12 -4.07
CA LEU A 101 0.55 -7.98 -3.18
C LEU A 101 -0.51 -8.26 -2.11
N GLY A 102 -1.11 -9.45 -2.10
CA GLY A 102 -2.13 -9.85 -1.12
C GLY A 102 -3.54 -9.38 -1.47
N ASP A 103 -3.81 -9.01 -2.74
CA ASP A 103 -5.18 -8.94 -3.23
C ASP A 103 -5.69 -10.36 -3.47
N PHE A 104 -6.29 -10.93 -2.43
CA PHE A 104 -7.22 -12.03 -2.60
C PHE A 104 -8.54 -11.44 -3.11
N VAL A 105 -8.64 -11.24 -4.42
CA VAL A 105 -9.97 -11.15 -5.04
C VAL A 105 -10.66 -12.47 -4.73
N ARG A 106 -11.69 -12.42 -3.90
CA ARG A 106 -12.54 -13.56 -3.58
C ARG A 106 -13.07 -14.09 -4.92
N SER A 107 -12.58 -15.24 -5.39
CA SER A 107 -13.25 -15.97 -6.46
C SER A 107 -14.67 -16.22 -5.98
N GLY A 108 -15.62 -15.50 -6.57
CA GLY A 108 -17.03 -15.71 -6.36
C GLY A 108 -17.47 -16.97 -7.08
N GLU A 109 -17.39 -18.10 -6.41
CA GLU A 109 -18.21 -19.30 -6.61
C GLU A 109 -18.65 -19.68 -5.18
N GLY A 110 -19.89 -19.41 -4.77
CA GLY A 110 -21.09 -20.08 -5.22
C GLY A 110 -21.46 -21.09 -4.11
N TRP A 111 -22.36 -20.69 -3.21
CA TRP A 111 -23.04 -21.63 -2.30
C TRP A 111 -24.18 -22.32 -3.04
#